data_AF-A0A1Q5RME7-F1
#
_entry.id   AF-A0A1Q5RME7-F1
#
_cell.length_a   1.000
_cell.length_b   1.000
_cell.length_c   1.000
_cell.angle_alpha   90.00
_cell.angle_beta   90.00
_cell.angle_gamma   90.00
#
_symmetry.space_group_name_H-M   'P 1'
#
loop_
_entity.id
_entity.type
_entity.pdbx_description
1 polymer ?
#
loop_
_entity_poly.entity_id
_entity_poly.type
_entity_poly.pdbx_seq_one_letter_code
_entity_poly.pdbx_strand_id
1 'polypeptide(L)'
;MTDDLATASSFPTGQSLTAACPRCTAFRGAAPGLVLFVLLFLVLGARTLVAHDVIDIEQANALVSAADEDVALIKTAPGPGPEGMARFALGMVLVEATNLLNRDFAAHSGRLTVNGELLLKPLVQRGLAPRLDDAIGRYRLPRTPLEEAIRLSPEAPYSLRARFELLKAGFYESFVLDPFQLVGIGLDDLDHQIAEAKALALTLASGEDAEEATFIHAIDLARAAQLAPPEERRAFTEKALTALGAFSEAYPQSIRAATAGVIIKRLSAPND
;
A
#
# COMPACT_ATOMS: atom_id res chain seq x y z
N MET A 1 -34.83 29.08 79.92
CA MET A 1 -35.17 28.79 78.51
C MET A 1 -34.08 27.84 78.06
N THR A 2 -34.47 26.58 78.02
CA THR A 2 -33.72 25.30 77.96
C THR A 2 -32.58 25.32 76.93
N ASP A 3 -31.33 24.99 77.31
CA ASP A 3 -30.77 23.64 77.58
C ASP A 3 -30.71 22.79 76.29
N ASP A 4 -29.70 22.01 75.92
CA ASP A 4 -28.35 21.69 76.40
C ASP A 4 -27.76 20.64 75.41
N LEU A 5 -26.45 20.37 75.47
CA LEU A 5 -25.73 19.09 75.19
C LEU A 5 -25.78 18.47 73.76
N ALA A 6 -24.67 18.24 73.04
CA ALA A 6 -23.54 17.32 73.25
C ALA A 6 -23.84 15.81 73.00
N THR A 7 -22.83 15.11 72.46
CA THR A 7 -22.65 13.63 72.33
C THR A 7 -23.57 12.90 71.33
N ALA A 8 -23.22 11.79 70.66
CA ALA A 8 -22.01 10.99 70.49
C ALA A 8 -22.28 10.04 69.29
N SER A 9 -21.19 9.47 68.78
CA SER A 9 -21.08 8.29 67.91
C SER A 9 -22.18 7.22 68.02
N SER A 10 -22.63 6.71 66.87
CA SER A 10 -23.12 5.33 66.74
C SER A 10 -23.03 4.84 65.29
N PHE A 11 -22.20 3.82 65.07
CA PHE A 11 -22.28 2.90 63.93
C PHE A 11 -23.59 2.10 63.99
N PRO A 12 -24.17 1.76 62.84
CA PRO A 12 -24.93 0.52 62.70
C PRO A 12 -24.27 -0.41 61.68
N THR A 13 -23.91 -1.58 62.17
CA THR A 13 -23.62 -2.78 61.39
C THR A 13 -24.94 -3.45 61.02
N GLY A 14 -25.13 -3.82 59.74
CA GLY A 14 -25.91 -5.00 59.39
C GLY A 14 -27.00 -4.86 58.32
N GLN A 15 -26.88 -5.78 57.35
CA GLN A 15 -27.88 -6.29 56.37
C GLN A 15 -27.88 -5.58 55.01
N SER A 16 -27.12 -6.08 54.04
CA SER A 16 -27.41 -7.24 53.16
C SER A 16 -28.47 -6.93 52.12
N LEU A 17 -28.07 -6.82 50.86
CA LEU A 17 -28.60 -7.56 49.70
C LEU A 17 -27.87 -7.15 48.40
N THR A 18 -27.29 -8.17 47.75
CA THR A 18 -27.16 -8.36 46.30
C THR A 18 -26.51 -7.29 45.43
N ALA A 19 -25.27 -7.53 45.01
CA ALA A 19 -24.89 -7.44 43.59
C ALA A 19 -23.64 -8.29 43.34
N ALA A 20 -23.84 -9.39 42.60
CA ALA A 20 -22.76 -10.17 42.02
C ALA A 20 -22.02 -9.32 40.99
N CYS A 21 -20.68 -9.35 41.00
CA CYS A 21 -19.91 -9.03 39.80
C CYS A 21 -18.82 -10.08 39.60
N PRO A 22 -18.91 -10.87 38.51
CA PRO A 22 -17.99 -11.94 38.20
C PRO A 22 -16.77 -11.36 37.48
N ARG A 23 -15.55 -11.81 37.85
CA ARG A 23 -14.42 -12.13 36.95
C ARG A 23 -13.11 -12.24 37.73
N CYS A 24 -12.99 -13.35 38.45
CA CYS A 24 -11.71 -14.05 38.57
C CYS A 24 -11.91 -15.42 37.96
N THR A 25 -11.75 -15.55 36.64
CA THR A 25 -11.53 -16.86 35.99
C THR A 25 -10.83 -16.69 34.64
N ALA A 26 -9.70 -17.40 34.55
CA ALA A 26 -9.17 -18.05 33.36
C ALA A 26 -8.60 -17.19 32.20
N PHE A 27 -7.31 -16.84 32.35
CA PHE A 27 -6.39 -16.94 31.22
C PHE A 27 -6.18 -18.44 30.92
N ARG A 28 -6.95 -18.97 29.98
CA ARG A 28 -6.75 -20.32 29.41
C ARG A 28 -6.89 -20.23 27.90
N GLY A 29 -5.78 -20.54 27.21
CA GLY A 29 -5.77 -21.10 25.87
C GLY A 29 -6.10 -20.15 24.72
N ALA A 30 -5.17 -19.25 24.37
CA ALA A 30 -5.05 -18.83 22.97
C ALA A 30 -4.14 -19.84 22.27
N ALA A 31 -4.70 -20.54 21.30
CA ALA A 31 -4.01 -21.52 20.47
C ALA A 31 -2.78 -20.90 19.75
N PRO A 32 -1.69 -21.66 19.56
CA PRO A 32 -0.52 -21.19 18.82
C PRO A 32 -0.83 -21.26 17.32
N GLY A 33 -1.40 -20.20 16.78
CA GLY A 33 -1.83 -20.17 15.37
C GLY A 33 -1.79 -18.78 14.76
N LEU A 34 -0.86 -17.92 15.18
CA LEU A 34 -0.72 -16.58 14.61
C LEU A 34 0.72 -16.05 14.72
N VAL A 35 1.68 -16.86 14.28
CA VAL A 35 3.08 -16.42 14.13
C VAL A 35 3.61 -16.95 12.81
N LEU A 36 3.02 -16.50 11.69
CA LEU A 36 3.66 -16.62 10.37
C LEU A 36 3.05 -15.61 9.38
N PHE A 37 3.14 -14.32 9.69
CA PHE A 37 2.79 -13.25 8.73
C PHE A 37 3.84 -12.12 8.67
N VAL A 38 5.08 -12.40 9.09
CA VAL A 38 6.13 -11.39 9.27
C VAL A 38 7.26 -11.48 8.21
N LEU A 39 7.15 -12.33 7.19
CA LEU A 39 8.23 -12.52 6.20
C LEU A 39 7.76 -12.41 4.74
N LEU A 40 6.97 -11.38 4.41
CA LEU A 40 6.58 -11.11 3.02
C LEU A 40 6.93 -9.69 2.54
N PHE A 41 7.89 -9.01 3.19
CA PHE A 41 8.36 -7.68 2.77
C PHE A 41 9.88 -7.60 2.55
N LEU A 42 10.59 -8.74 2.55
CA LEU A 42 12.06 -8.78 2.63
C LEU A 42 12.72 -9.67 1.56
N VAL A 43 12.18 -9.71 0.33
CA VAL A 43 12.88 -10.36 -0.78
C VAL A 43 12.97 -9.45 -1.99
N LEU A 44 13.74 -8.38 -1.82
CA LEU A 44 14.56 -7.83 -2.90
C LEU A 44 15.99 -7.69 -2.35
N GLY A 45 16.80 -8.74 -2.57
CA GLY A 45 18.25 -8.70 -2.36
C GLY A 45 18.78 -9.37 -1.09
N ALA A 46 18.84 -10.71 -1.07
CA ALA A 46 19.83 -11.40 -0.24
C ALA A 46 21.22 -11.22 -0.88
N ARG A 47 21.82 -10.05 -0.68
CA ARG A 47 23.27 -9.86 -0.77
C ARG A 47 23.71 -9.29 0.57
N THR A 48 24.68 -9.97 1.18
CA THR A 48 25.46 -9.62 2.37
C THR A 48 25.13 -8.28 3.03
N LEU A 49 24.67 -8.34 4.29
CA LEU A 49 24.56 -7.21 5.22
C LEU A 49 25.91 -6.50 5.39
N VAL A 50 26.15 -5.54 4.51
CA VAL A 50 26.88 -4.31 4.77
C VAL A 50 25.80 -3.24 4.70
N ALA A 51 25.77 -2.30 5.64
CA ALA A 51 24.95 -1.10 5.53
C ALA A 51 25.49 -0.26 4.35
N HIS A 52 25.24 -0.71 3.13
CA HIS A 52 25.47 0.05 1.92
C HIS A 52 24.35 1.09 1.84
N ASP A 53 24.72 2.35 1.60
CA ASP A 53 23.76 3.41 1.35
C ASP A 53 22.79 2.92 0.27
N VAL A 54 21.49 2.90 0.60
CA VAL A 54 20.43 2.46 -0.31
C VAL A 54 20.37 3.37 -1.54
N ILE A 55 20.81 4.61 -1.38
CA ILE A 55 20.88 5.65 -2.39
C ILE A 55 22.32 6.11 -2.49
N ASP A 56 22.88 6.00 -3.69
CA ASP A 56 24.20 6.53 -4.01
C ASP A 56 24.13 8.03 -4.35
N ILE A 57 25.19 8.79 -4.07
CA ILE A 57 25.16 10.26 -4.27
C ILE A 57 25.10 10.63 -5.75
N GLU A 58 25.80 9.89 -6.61
CA GLU A 58 25.73 10.05 -8.06
C GLU A 58 24.32 9.77 -8.57
N GLN A 59 23.66 8.72 -8.04
CA GLN A 59 22.28 8.38 -8.39
C GLN A 59 21.30 9.48 -7.97
N ALA A 60 21.43 10.00 -6.74
CA ALA A 60 20.59 11.10 -6.25
C ALA A 60 20.73 12.35 -7.14
N ASN A 61 21.96 12.74 -7.49
CA ASN A 61 22.21 13.88 -8.35
C ASN A 61 21.68 13.66 -9.78
N ALA A 62 21.84 12.45 -10.33
CA ALA A 62 21.35 12.11 -11.65
C ALA A 62 19.81 12.23 -11.75
N LEU A 63 19.07 11.77 -10.73
CA LEU A 63 17.61 11.89 -10.69
C LEU A 63 17.16 13.35 -10.60
N VAL A 64 17.84 14.18 -9.80
CA VAL A 64 17.53 15.61 -9.71
C VAL A 64 17.80 16.32 -11.04
N SER A 65 18.92 16.01 -11.70
CA SER A 65 19.25 16.57 -13.02
C SER A 65 18.22 16.15 -14.07
N ALA A 66 17.86 14.86 -14.12
CA ALA A 66 16.85 14.36 -15.05
C ALA A 66 15.49 15.04 -14.85
N ALA A 67 15.08 15.24 -13.58
CA ALA A 67 13.85 15.97 -13.28
C ALA A 67 13.89 17.42 -13.78
N ASP A 68 15.03 18.12 -13.65
CA ASP A 68 15.20 19.48 -14.17
C ASP A 68 15.14 19.54 -15.70
N GLU A 69 15.79 18.59 -16.36
CA GLU A 69 15.78 18.45 -17.82
C GLU A 69 14.37 18.22 -18.34
N ASP A 70 13.63 17.27 -17.76
CA ASP A 70 12.26 16.97 -18.19
C ASP A 70 11.30 18.15 -17.91
N VAL A 71 11.45 18.85 -16.79
CA VAL A 71 10.69 20.09 -16.53
C VAL A 71 11.00 21.17 -17.57
N ALA A 72 12.24 21.30 -18.01
CA ALA A 72 12.60 22.23 -19.08
C ALA A 72 11.97 21.82 -20.42
N LEU A 73 12.02 20.52 -20.76
CA LEU A 73 11.42 19.97 -21.98
C LEU A 73 9.91 20.20 -22.04
N ILE A 74 9.19 20.02 -20.93
CA ILE A 74 7.74 20.29 -20.84
C ILE A 74 7.44 21.74 -21.22
N LYS A 75 8.22 22.71 -20.73
CA LYS A 75 7.99 24.15 -20.98
C LYS A 75 8.21 24.55 -22.44
N THR A 76 9.08 23.83 -23.15
CA THR A 76 9.46 24.15 -24.54
C THR A 76 8.83 23.20 -25.56
N ALA A 77 7.96 22.28 -25.12
CA ALA A 77 7.40 21.26 -25.99
C ALA A 77 6.53 21.89 -27.10
N PRO A 78 6.71 21.49 -28.38
CA PRO A 78 6.01 22.11 -29.51
C PRO A 78 4.56 21.64 -29.68
N GLY A 79 4.03 20.81 -28.78
CA GLY A 79 2.65 20.33 -28.82
C GLY A 79 2.37 19.14 -27.89
N PRO A 80 1.12 18.62 -27.89
CA PRO A 80 0.66 17.63 -26.91
C PRO A 80 1.45 16.32 -26.89
N GLY A 81 1.89 15.81 -28.05
CA GLY A 81 2.65 14.57 -28.14
C GLY A 81 4.03 14.66 -27.45
N PRO A 82 4.90 15.58 -27.90
CA PRO A 82 6.18 15.84 -27.23
C PRO A 82 6.03 16.26 -25.77
N GLU A 83 5.02 17.07 -25.42
CA GLU A 83 4.76 17.45 -24.04
C GLU A 83 4.39 16.23 -23.18
N GLY A 84 3.52 15.36 -23.67
CA GLY A 84 3.15 14.13 -22.98
C GLY A 84 4.34 13.19 -22.80
N MET A 85 5.25 13.09 -23.78
CA MET A 85 6.49 12.32 -23.63
C MET A 85 7.39 12.88 -22.53
N ALA A 86 7.59 14.20 -22.48
CA ALA A 86 8.40 14.84 -21.44
C ALA A 86 7.75 14.70 -20.04
N ARG A 87 6.42 14.78 -19.94
CA ARG A 87 5.69 14.51 -18.70
C ARG A 87 5.79 13.05 -18.26
N PHE A 88 5.77 12.12 -19.21
CA PHE A 88 6.00 10.71 -18.93
C PHE A 88 7.42 10.47 -18.39
N ALA A 89 8.44 11.04 -19.05
CA ALA A 89 9.83 10.94 -18.60
C ALA A 89 10.00 11.48 -17.17
N LEU A 90 9.46 12.67 -16.89
CA LEU A 90 9.43 13.23 -15.53
C LEU A 90 8.73 12.28 -14.55
N GLY A 91 7.58 11.74 -14.93
CA GLY A 91 6.84 10.78 -14.12
C GLY A 91 7.68 9.55 -13.76
N MET A 92 8.44 9.00 -14.71
CA MET A 92 9.33 7.86 -14.47
C MET A 92 10.50 8.19 -13.54
N VAL A 93 11.08 9.40 -13.67
CA VAL A 93 12.09 9.90 -12.71
C VAL A 93 11.51 9.95 -11.30
N LEU A 94 10.28 10.44 -11.15
CA LEU A 94 9.61 10.52 -9.85
C LEU A 94 9.19 9.15 -9.30
N VAL A 95 8.84 8.18 -10.16
CA VAL A 95 8.63 6.77 -9.75
C VAL A 95 9.90 6.23 -9.13
N GLU A 96 11.05 6.36 -9.80
CA GLU A 96 12.31 5.86 -9.28
C GLU A 96 12.73 6.56 -7.98
N ALA A 97 12.63 7.89 -7.95
CA ALA A 97 12.93 8.67 -6.74
C ALA A 97 12.03 8.24 -5.56
N THR A 98 10.73 8.03 -5.78
CA THR A 98 9.80 7.56 -4.75
C THR A 98 10.17 6.16 -4.24
N ASN A 99 10.53 5.25 -5.15
CA ASN A 99 10.92 3.89 -4.80
C ASN A 99 12.20 3.85 -3.97
N LEU A 100 13.20 4.66 -4.34
CA LEU A 100 14.45 4.79 -3.60
C LEU A 100 14.21 5.38 -2.21
N LEU A 101 13.46 6.48 -2.10
CA LEU A 101 13.12 7.08 -0.81
C LEU A 101 12.36 6.11 0.10
N ASN A 102 11.41 5.35 -0.44
CA ASN A 102 10.68 4.34 0.32
C ASN A 102 11.58 3.19 0.79
N ARG A 103 12.51 2.73 -0.04
CA ARG A 103 13.47 1.69 0.33
C ARG A 103 14.44 2.18 1.41
N ASP A 104 14.96 3.39 1.26
CA ASP A 104 15.86 4.02 2.22
C ASP A 104 15.17 4.23 3.57
N PHE A 105 13.95 4.79 3.56
CA PHE A 105 13.13 5.00 4.73
C PHE A 105 12.82 3.70 5.48
N ALA A 106 12.45 2.64 4.75
CA ALA A 106 12.18 1.32 5.33
C ALA A 106 13.43 0.67 5.92
N ALA A 107 14.57 0.75 5.22
CA ALA A 107 15.85 0.18 5.68
C ALA A 107 16.38 0.85 6.96
N HIS A 108 16.02 2.11 7.20
CA HIS A 108 16.54 2.93 8.29
C HIS A 108 15.47 3.30 9.33
N SER A 109 14.51 2.39 9.56
CA SER A 109 13.52 2.49 10.65
C SER A 109 12.68 3.79 10.61
N GLY A 110 12.27 4.21 9.41
CA GLY A 110 11.44 5.39 9.22
C GLY A 110 12.22 6.70 9.25
N ARG A 111 13.49 6.68 8.86
CA ARG A 111 14.33 7.88 8.71
C ARG A 111 15.07 7.81 7.38
N LEU A 112 15.27 8.95 6.73
CA LEU A 112 16.13 9.00 5.55
C LEU A 112 17.60 9.08 5.95
N THR A 113 18.46 8.50 5.12
CA THR A 113 19.90 8.73 5.15
C THR A 113 20.24 10.12 4.63
N VAL A 114 21.51 10.52 4.76
CA VAL A 114 22.00 11.77 4.17
C VAL A 114 21.75 11.80 2.66
N ASN A 115 21.95 10.69 1.95
CA ASN A 115 21.73 10.61 0.51
C ASN A 115 20.24 10.65 0.16
N GLY A 116 19.37 10.04 0.96
CA GLY A 116 17.93 10.22 0.84
C GLY A 116 17.49 11.68 1.00
N GLU A 117 18.07 12.40 1.97
CA GLU A 117 17.83 13.83 2.16
C GLU A 117 18.39 14.69 1.01
N LEU A 118 19.53 14.29 0.43
CA LEU A 118 20.11 14.95 -0.75
C LEU A 118 19.24 14.77 -2.00
N LEU A 119 18.49 13.68 -2.12
CA LEU A 119 17.49 13.49 -3.17
C LEU A 119 16.20 14.27 -2.88
N LEU A 120 15.67 14.16 -1.66
CA LEU A 120 14.37 14.74 -1.32
C LEU A 120 14.37 16.27 -1.33
N LYS A 121 15.38 16.92 -0.72
CA LYS A 121 15.40 18.38 -0.57
C LYS A 121 15.35 19.14 -1.90
N PRO A 122 16.16 18.81 -2.92
CA PRO A 122 16.06 19.45 -4.23
C PRO A 122 14.70 19.25 -4.90
N LEU A 123 14.09 18.06 -4.78
CA LEU A 123 12.76 17.80 -5.33
C LEU A 123 11.68 18.62 -4.60
N VAL A 124 11.80 18.84 -3.29
CA VAL A 124 10.90 19.71 -2.52
C VAL A 124 10.97 21.15 -3.03
N GLN A 125 12.19 21.67 -3.24
CA GLN A 125 12.41 23.03 -3.75
C GLN A 125 11.78 23.25 -5.14
N ARG A 126 11.60 22.19 -5.92
CA ARG A 126 10.99 22.20 -7.25
C ARG A 126 9.48 21.96 -7.23
N GLY A 127 8.90 21.65 -6.08
CA GLY A 127 7.50 21.24 -5.97
C GLY A 127 7.23 19.86 -6.58
N LEU A 128 8.25 19.01 -6.70
CA LEU A 128 8.18 17.68 -7.33
C LEU A 128 8.28 16.52 -6.32
N ALA A 129 8.52 16.83 -5.04
CA ALA A 129 8.80 15.81 -4.04
C ALA A 129 7.61 14.86 -3.80
N PRO A 130 7.88 13.54 -3.74
CA PRO A 130 6.98 12.58 -3.09
C PRO A 130 6.65 13.04 -1.68
N ARG A 131 5.39 12.87 -1.26
CA ARG A 131 4.95 13.28 0.09
C ARG A 131 4.88 12.06 0.99
N LEU A 132 5.49 12.15 2.17
CA LEU A 132 5.33 11.14 3.20
C LEU A 132 3.87 11.13 3.66
N ASP A 133 3.23 9.97 3.63
CA ASP A 133 1.93 9.75 4.23
C ASP A 133 2.12 8.87 5.48
N ASP A 134 1.94 9.50 6.65
CA ASP A 134 2.11 8.87 7.95
C ASP A 134 1.11 7.72 8.18
N ALA A 135 -0.06 7.74 7.53
CA ALA A 135 -1.07 6.69 7.69
C ALA A 135 -0.64 5.37 7.04
N ILE A 136 0.16 5.44 5.97
CA ILE A 136 0.71 4.27 5.28
C ILE A 136 2.22 4.08 5.50
N GLY A 137 2.86 4.99 6.23
CA GLY A 137 4.27 4.93 6.59
C GLY A 137 5.21 4.95 5.39
N ARG A 138 4.83 5.63 4.29
CA ARG A 138 5.61 5.66 3.04
C ARG A 138 5.36 6.92 2.22
N TYR A 139 6.30 7.26 1.36
CA TYR A 139 6.16 8.32 0.36
C TYR A 139 5.21 7.89 -0.76
N ARG A 140 4.26 8.77 -1.07
CA ARG A 140 3.33 8.62 -2.20
C ARG A 140 3.93 9.16 -3.49
N LEU A 141 3.66 8.45 -4.59
CA LEU A 141 4.03 8.86 -5.93
C LEU A 141 3.36 10.19 -6.30
N PRO A 142 4.10 11.20 -6.78
CA PRO A 142 3.53 12.35 -7.47
C PRO A 142 2.90 11.91 -8.82
N ARG A 143 1.59 11.70 -8.84
CA ARG A 143 0.87 11.08 -9.98
C ARG A 143 0.69 12.00 -11.19
N THR A 144 0.60 13.30 -10.94
CA THR A 144 0.19 14.30 -11.95
C THR A 144 0.98 14.21 -13.27
N PRO A 145 2.32 14.06 -13.29
CA PRO A 145 3.04 13.96 -14.56
C PRO A 145 2.60 12.76 -15.42
N LEU A 146 2.37 11.59 -14.81
CA LEU A 146 1.92 10.39 -15.54
C LEU A 146 0.46 10.53 -16.00
N GLU A 147 -0.43 11.01 -15.13
CA GLU A 147 -1.84 11.26 -15.45
C GLU A 147 -1.98 12.22 -16.62
N GLU A 148 -1.22 13.32 -16.57
CA GLU A 148 -1.20 14.34 -17.61
C GLU A 148 -0.55 13.86 -18.91
N ALA A 149 0.47 13.00 -18.84
CA ALA A 149 1.05 12.37 -20.04
C ALA A 149 0.02 11.52 -20.78
N ILE A 150 -0.73 10.68 -20.05
CA ILE A 150 -1.83 9.86 -20.59
C ILE A 150 -2.91 10.78 -21.18
N ARG A 151 -3.30 11.84 -20.46
CA ARG A 151 -4.33 12.78 -20.93
C ARG A 151 -3.97 13.47 -22.24
N LEU A 152 -2.70 13.84 -22.42
CA LEU A 152 -2.23 14.53 -23.63
C LEU A 152 -2.11 13.59 -24.84
N SER A 153 -1.77 12.32 -24.64
CA SER A 153 -1.66 11.35 -25.74
C SER A 153 -1.99 9.94 -25.24
N PRO A 154 -3.29 9.60 -25.14
CA PRO A 154 -3.74 8.33 -24.54
C PRO A 154 -3.29 7.10 -25.32
N GLU A 155 -3.09 7.23 -26.63
CA GLU A 155 -2.64 6.16 -27.54
C GLU A 155 -1.11 6.13 -27.75
N ALA A 156 -0.35 6.95 -27.02
CA ALA A 156 1.10 6.97 -27.16
C ALA A 156 1.73 5.65 -26.63
N PRO A 157 2.89 5.22 -27.18
CA PRO A 157 3.56 4.00 -26.72
C PRO A 157 3.88 3.96 -25.21
N TYR A 158 4.10 5.11 -24.58
CA TYR A 158 4.36 5.20 -23.14
C TYR A 158 3.11 5.09 -22.26
N SER A 159 1.91 5.26 -22.81
CA SER A 159 0.66 5.32 -22.05
C SER A 159 0.42 4.06 -21.24
N LEU A 160 0.72 2.89 -21.83
CA LEU A 160 0.60 1.60 -21.14
C LEU A 160 1.51 1.53 -19.90
N ARG A 161 2.76 1.99 -20.01
CA ARG A 161 3.69 1.99 -18.88
C ARG A 161 3.27 2.99 -17.80
N ALA A 162 2.82 4.18 -18.20
CA ALA A 162 2.33 5.20 -17.26
C ALA A 162 1.13 4.68 -16.44
N ARG A 163 0.17 4.04 -17.11
CA ARG A 163 -0.99 3.40 -16.46
C ARG A 163 -0.58 2.31 -15.49
N PHE A 164 0.38 1.48 -15.88
CA PHE A 164 0.90 0.42 -15.01
C PHE A 164 1.58 0.96 -13.74
N GLU A 165 2.39 2.01 -13.83
CA GLU A 165 2.99 2.63 -12.64
C GLU A 165 1.94 3.27 -11.71
N LEU A 166 0.90 3.89 -12.30
CA LEU A 166 -0.22 4.43 -11.53
C LEU A 166 -1.03 3.33 -10.84
N LEU A 167 -1.24 2.17 -11.50
CA LEU A 167 -1.86 1.00 -10.89
C LEU A 167 -1.03 0.52 -9.68
N LYS A 168 0.28 0.34 -9.86
CA LYS A 168 1.17 -0.10 -8.78
C LYS A 168 1.13 0.85 -7.59
N ALA A 169 1.25 2.15 -7.83
CA ALA A 169 1.14 3.16 -6.79
C ALA A 169 -0.24 3.09 -6.11
N GLY A 170 -1.33 3.01 -6.88
CA GLY A 170 -2.69 2.87 -6.38
C GLY A 170 -2.85 1.66 -5.45
N PHE A 171 -2.33 0.51 -5.85
CA PHE A 171 -2.39 -0.72 -5.07
C PHE A 171 -1.56 -0.61 -3.78
N TYR A 172 -0.25 -0.38 -3.89
CA TYR A 172 0.67 -0.43 -2.74
C TYR A 172 0.54 0.76 -1.77
N GLU A 173 -0.14 1.84 -2.16
CA GLU A 173 -0.46 2.96 -1.28
C GLU A 173 -1.86 2.87 -0.67
N SER A 174 -2.60 1.77 -0.91
CA SER A 174 -3.97 1.59 -0.43
C SER A 174 -4.13 0.66 0.77
N PHE A 175 -3.01 0.20 1.36
CA PHE A 175 -2.96 -0.60 2.59
C PHE A 175 -1.60 -0.46 3.26
N VAL A 176 -1.48 -0.93 4.51
CA VAL A 176 -0.22 -0.92 5.28
C VAL A 176 0.33 -2.34 5.42
N LEU A 177 -0.30 -3.15 6.27
CA LEU A 177 0.08 -4.53 6.55
C LEU A 177 -1.00 -5.51 6.09
N ASP A 178 -2.25 -5.22 6.42
CA ASP A 178 -3.39 -6.03 5.97
C ASP A 178 -3.89 -5.52 4.62
N PRO A 179 -3.70 -6.25 3.50
CA PRO A 179 -4.20 -5.81 2.20
C PRO A 179 -5.72 -5.67 2.17
N PHE A 180 -6.47 -6.29 3.09
CA PHE A 180 -7.92 -6.20 3.16
C PHE A 180 -8.43 -4.93 3.88
N GLN A 181 -7.54 -4.14 4.47
CA GLN A 181 -7.88 -2.85 5.05
C GLN A 181 -7.55 -1.73 4.05
N LEU A 182 -8.58 -1.05 3.53
CA LEU A 182 -8.39 0.09 2.62
C LEU A 182 -7.90 1.32 3.39
N VAL A 183 -6.87 1.98 2.86
CA VAL A 183 -6.34 3.24 3.38
C VAL A 183 -6.32 4.27 2.26
N GLY A 184 -6.96 5.42 2.48
CA GLY A 184 -6.97 6.54 1.53
C GLY A 184 -7.78 6.31 0.25
N ILE A 185 -8.52 5.20 0.14
CA ILE A 185 -9.42 4.90 -0.98
C ILE A 185 -10.77 4.35 -0.48
N GLY A 186 -11.84 4.55 -1.24
CA GLY A 186 -13.15 3.96 -1.03
C GLY A 186 -13.41 2.69 -1.85
N LEU A 187 -14.63 2.14 -1.77
CA LEU A 187 -15.04 0.98 -2.59
C LEU A 187 -15.11 1.32 -4.07
N ASP A 188 -15.61 2.50 -4.42
CA ASP A 188 -15.67 2.96 -5.81
C ASP A 188 -14.26 3.03 -6.43
N ASP A 189 -13.26 3.52 -5.68
CA ASP A 189 -11.87 3.55 -6.13
C ASP A 189 -11.31 2.13 -6.34
N LEU A 190 -11.65 1.19 -5.45
CA LEU A 190 -11.26 -0.21 -5.56
C LEU A 190 -11.84 -0.85 -6.83
N ASP A 191 -13.10 -0.57 -7.17
CA ASP A 191 -13.72 -1.07 -8.40
C ASP A 191 -13.02 -0.55 -9.66
N HIS A 192 -12.64 0.74 -9.67
CA HIS A 192 -11.84 1.31 -10.75
C HIS A 192 -10.46 0.65 -10.84
N GLN A 193 -9.80 0.41 -9.71
CA GLN A 193 -8.51 -0.30 -9.66
C GLN A 193 -8.64 -1.74 -10.18
N ILE A 194 -9.69 -2.48 -9.82
CA ILE A 194 -9.94 -3.84 -10.31
C ILE A 194 -10.08 -3.85 -11.83
N ALA A 195 -10.85 -2.92 -12.40
CA ALA A 195 -11.07 -2.82 -13.83
C ALA A 195 -9.77 -2.49 -14.58
N GLU A 196 -8.99 -1.54 -14.06
CA GLU A 196 -7.71 -1.12 -14.62
C GLU A 196 -6.67 -2.24 -14.55
N ALA A 197 -6.55 -2.91 -13.40
CA ALA A 197 -5.65 -4.06 -13.21
C ALA A 197 -5.96 -5.19 -14.19
N LYS A 198 -7.25 -5.50 -14.39
CA LYS A 198 -7.68 -6.49 -15.37
C LYS A 198 -7.30 -6.09 -16.79
N ALA A 199 -7.56 -4.84 -17.18
CA ALA A 199 -7.25 -4.34 -18.51
C ALA A 199 -5.75 -4.40 -18.80
N LEU A 200 -4.92 -4.00 -17.82
CA LEU A 200 -3.46 -4.06 -17.91
C LEU A 200 -2.95 -5.50 -17.97
N ALA A 201 -3.46 -6.40 -17.13
CA ALA A 201 -3.09 -7.82 -17.14
C ALA A 201 -3.39 -8.51 -18.48
N LEU A 202 -4.47 -8.11 -19.17
CA LEU A 202 -4.80 -8.63 -20.51
C LEU A 202 -3.93 -8.03 -21.62
N THR A 203 -3.42 -6.81 -21.42
CA THR A 203 -2.63 -6.09 -22.43
C THR A 203 -1.14 -6.42 -22.32
N LEU A 204 -0.63 -6.59 -21.10
CA LEU A 204 0.74 -6.97 -20.81
C LEU A 204 0.91 -8.47 -21.09
N ALA A 205 1.51 -8.80 -22.24
CA ALA A 205 1.51 -10.17 -22.76
C ALA A 205 2.34 -11.17 -21.94
N SER A 206 3.42 -10.74 -21.29
CA SER A 206 4.29 -11.60 -20.47
C SER A 206 5.32 -10.78 -19.67
N GLY A 207 6.01 -11.43 -18.74
CA GLY A 207 7.07 -10.83 -17.93
C GLY A 207 6.62 -10.38 -16.55
N GLU A 208 7.53 -9.71 -15.82
CA GLU A 208 7.31 -9.28 -14.44
C GLU A 208 6.14 -8.31 -14.30
N ASP A 209 5.98 -7.38 -15.25
CA ASP A 209 4.86 -6.43 -15.25
C ASP A 209 3.50 -7.13 -15.42
N ALA A 210 3.43 -8.14 -16.30
CA ALA A 210 2.22 -8.93 -16.51
C ALA A 210 1.88 -9.76 -15.27
N GLU A 211 2.89 -10.37 -14.65
CA GLU A 211 2.74 -11.06 -13.36
C GLU A 211 2.20 -10.10 -12.29
N GLU A 212 2.81 -8.93 -12.13
CA GLU A 212 2.43 -7.97 -11.11
C GLU A 212 1.02 -7.41 -11.33
N ALA A 213 0.64 -7.06 -12.56
CA ALA A 213 -0.73 -6.63 -12.88
C ALA A 213 -1.76 -7.73 -12.59
N THR A 214 -1.45 -8.98 -12.95
CA THR A 214 -2.33 -10.13 -12.69
C THR A 214 -2.47 -10.39 -11.19
N PHE A 215 -1.37 -10.27 -10.45
CA PHE A 215 -1.38 -10.39 -8.99
C PHE A 215 -2.24 -9.30 -8.36
N ILE A 216 -2.01 -8.03 -8.70
CA ILE A 216 -2.79 -6.89 -8.20
C ILE A 216 -4.28 -7.11 -8.44
N HIS A 217 -4.66 -7.50 -9.67
CA HIS A 217 -6.05 -7.80 -10.01
C HIS A 217 -6.66 -8.89 -9.11
N ALA A 218 -5.93 -10.00 -8.91
CA ALA A 218 -6.42 -11.11 -8.08
C ALA A 218 -6.56 -10.72 -6.60
N ILE A 219 -5.63 -9.92 -6.07
CA ILE A 219 -5.71 -9.41 -4.70
C ILE A 219 -6.84 -8.40 -4.55
N ASP A 220 -7.03 -7.47 -5.49
CA ASP A 220 -8.10 -6.48 -5.39
C ASP A 220 -9.49 -7.11 -5.48
N LEU A 221 -9.66 -8.19 -6.27
CA LEU A 221 -10.88 -9.01 -6.23
C LEU A 221 -11.09 -9.65 -4.86
N ALA A 222 -10.03 -10.14 -4.22
CA ALA A 222 -10.13 -10.69 -2.87
C ALA A 222 -10.49 -9.60 -1.83
N ARG A 223 -9.93 -8.39 -1.97
CA ARG A 223 -10.28 -7.23 -1.14
C ARG A 223 -11.75 -6.87 -1.29
N ALA A 224 -12.24 -6.80 -2.53
CA ALA A 224 -13.65 -6.56 -2.81
C ALA A 224 -14.53 -7.65 -2.20
N ALA A 225 -14.15 -8.93 -2.30
CA ALA A 225 -14.90 -10.03 -1.65
C ALA A 225 -15.04 -9.84 -0.14
N GLN A 226 -13.97 -9.42 0.54
CA GLN A 226 -13.98 -9.21 1.99
C GLN A 226 -14.81 -8.00 2.43
N LEU A 227 -14.85 -6.95 1.60
CA LEU A 227 -15.46 -5.66 1.93
C LEU A 227 -16.88 -5.50 1.37
N ALA A 228 -17.26 -6.33 0.40
CA ALA A 228 -18.56 -6.25 -0.26
C ALA A 228 -19.73 -6.57 0.70
N PRO A 229 -20.91 -5.98 0.43
CA PRO A 229 -22.17 -6.38 1.03
C PRO A 229 -22.45 -7.90 0.86
N PRO A 230 -23.20 -8.53 1.77
CA PRO A 230 -23.46 -9.98 1.73
C PRO A 230 -23.98 -10.51 0.38
N GLU A 231 -24.81 -9.73 -0.31
CA GLU A 231 -25.42 -10.05 -1.60
C GLU A 231 -24.40 -10.15 -2.76
N GLU A 232 -23.32 -9.37 -2.70
CA GLU A 232 -22.29 -9.31 -3.74
C GLU A 232 -21.05 -10.14 -3.37
N ARG A 233 -20.84 -10.37 -2.08
CA ARG A 233 -19.69 -11.09 -1.52
C ARG A 233 -19.42 -12.41 -2.23
N ARG A 234 -20.47 -13.21 -2.47
CA ARG A 234 -20.32 -14.51 -3.13
C ARG A 234 -19.74 -14.37 -4.54
N ALA A 235 -20.24 -13.43 -5.33
CA ALA A 235 -19.78 -13.21 -6.68
C ALA A 235 -18.32 -12.74 -6.73
N PHE A 236 -17.93 -11.86 -5.81
CA PHE A 236 -16.53 -11.43 -5.68
C PHE A 236 -15.62 -12.56 -5.18
N THR A 237 -16.06 -13.37 -4.21
CA THR A 237 -15.30 -14.53 -3.73
C THR A 237 -15.03 -15.51 -4.86
N GLU A 238 -16.05 -15.85 -5.66
CA GLU A 238 -15.89 -16.74 -6.82
C GLU A 238 -14.88 -16.18 -7.83
N LYS A 239 -14.99 -14.89 -8.19
CA LYS A 239 -14.02 -14.22 -9.08
C LYS A 239 -12.60 -14.22 -8.51
N ALA A 240 -12.45 -13.92 -7.22
CA ALA A 240 -11.16 -13.88 -6.54
C ALA A 240 -10.49 -15.26 -6.52
N LEU A 241 -11.23 -16.31 -6.17
CA LEU A 241 -10.74 -17.69 -6.17
C LEU A 241 -10.28 -18.13 -7.57
N THR A 242 -11.07 -17.82 -8.61
CA THR A 242 -10.68 -18.09 -10.00
C THR A 242 -9.40 -17.34 -10.38
N ALA A 243 -9.31 -16.04 -10.08
CA ALA A 243 -8.15 -15.22 -10.44
C ALA A 243 -6.87 -15.66 -9.69
N LEU A 244 -6.98 -15.98 -8.39
CA LEU A 244 -5.85 -16.45 -7.58
C LEU A 244 -5.39 -17.85 -8.00
N GLY A 245 -6.32 -18.73 -8.37
CA GLY A 245 -6.01 -20.05 -8.93
C GLY A 245 -5.25 -19.93 -10.25
N ALA A 246 -5.80 -19.15 -11.19
CA ALA A 246 -5.16 -18.88 -12.47
C ALA A 246 -3.77 -18.23 -12.31
N PHE A 247 -3.63 -17.29 -11.38
CA PHE A 247 -2.33 -16.69 -11.06
C PHE A 247 -1.32 -17.73 -10.56
N SER A 248 -1.73 -18.61 -9.64
CA SER A 248 -0.85 -19.64 -9.09
C SER A 248 -0.42 -20.67 -10.14
N GLU A 249 -1.30 -20.97 -11.09
CA GLU A 249 -1.01 -21.87 -12.22
C GLU A 249 -0.08 -21.21 -13.26
N ALA A 250 -0.29 -19.93 -13.56
CA ALA A 250 0.52 -19.19 -14.53
C ALA A 250 1.93 -18.85 -13.99
N TYR A 251 2.06 -18.61 -12.68
CA TYR A 251 3.30 -18.17 -12.04
C TYR A 251 3.70 -19.05 -10.84
N PRO A 252 3.87 -20.38 -11.00
CA PRO A 252 4.05 -21.31 -9.88
C PRO A 252 5.36 -21.13 -9.11
N GLN A 253 6.35 -20.48 -9.72
CA GLN A 253 7.65 -20.18 -9.10
C GLN A 253 7.70 -18.78 -8.48
N SER A 254 6.64 -17.97 -8.64
CA SER A 254 6.58 -16.66 -8.01
C SER A 254 6.41 -16.80 -6.51
N ILE A 255 7.14 -16.01 -5.74
CA ILE A 255 6.95 -15.89 -4.28
C ILE A 255 5.50 -15.43 -3.97
N ARG A 256 4.87 -14.69 -4.89
CA ARG A 256 3.49 -14.23 -4.78
C ARG A 256 2.48 -15.39 -4.87
N ALA A 257 2.82 -16.51 -5.51
CA ALA A 257 1.94 -17.68 -5.58
C ALA A 257 1.67 -18.29 -4.20
N ALA A 258 2.67 -18.26 -3.30
CA ALA A 258 2.47 -18.69 -1.91
C ALA A 258 1.44 -17.80 -1.19
N THR A 259 1.46 -16.49 -1.46
CA THR A 259 0.48 -15.54 -0.91
C THR A 259 -0.92 -15.82 -1.45
N ALA A 260 -1.04 -16.07 -2.76
CA ALA A 260 -2.31 -16.45 -3.36
C ALA A 260 -2.89 -17.71 -2.70
N GLY A 261 -2.07 -18.73 -2.43
CA GLY A 261 -2.49 -19.94 -1.73
C GLY A 261 -3.02 -19.70 -0.30
N VAL A 262 -2.43 -18.75 0.44
CA VAL A 262 -2.93 -18.37 1.78
C VAL A 262 -4.29 -17.67 1.67
N ILE A 263 -4.45 -16.77 0.70
CA ILE A 263 -5.70 -16.04 0.51
C ILE A 263 -6.83 -16.97 0.04
N ILE A 264 -6.55 -17.92 -0.87
CA ILE A 264 -7.52 -18.95 -1.28
C ILE A 264 -8.06 -19.69 -0.06
N LYS A 265 -7.18 -20.12 0.86
CA LYS A 265 -7.60 -20.81 2.09
C LYS A 265 -8.48 -19.93 2.98
N ARG A 266 -8.13 -18.65 3.12
CA ARG A 266 -8.92 -17.67 3.89
C ARG A 266 -10.32 -17.48 3.28
N LEU A 267 -10.41 -17.32 1.96
CA LEU A 267 -11.69 -17.11 1.26
C LEU A 267 -12.56 -18.37 1.18
N SER A 268 -11.95 -19.56 1.23
CA SER A 268 -12.65 -20.85 1.18
C SER A 268 -13.11 -21.34 2.55
N ALA A 269 -12.65 -20.71 3.63
CA ALA A 269 -13.11 -21.05 4.97
C ALA A 269 -14.58 -20.64 5.14
N PRO A 270 -15.42 -21.47 5.79
CA PRO A 270 -16.77 -21.07 6.14
C PRO A 270 -16.70 -19.81 7.02
N ASN A 271 -17.45 -18.78 6.65
CA ASN A 271 -17.61 -17.59 7.48
C ASN A 271 -18.48 -18.01 8.69
N ASP A 272 -17.85 -18.23 9.84
CA ASP A 272 -18.53 -18.42 11.12
C ASP A 272 -19.09 -17.08 11.65
#